data_AF-A0A1C6TPN9-F1
#
_entry.id   AF-A0A1C6TPN9-F1
#
_cell.length_a   1.000
_cell.length_b   1.000
_cell.length_c   1.000
_cell.angle_alpha   90.00
_cell.angle_beta   90.00
_cell.angle_gamma   90.00
#
_symmetry.space_group_name_H-M   'P 1'
#
loop_
_entity.id
_entity.type
_entity.pdbx_description
1 polymer ?
#
loop_
_entity_poly.entity_id
_entity_poly.type
_entity_poly.pdbx_seq_one_letter_code
_entity_poly.pdbx_strand_id
1 'polypeptide(L)' 'MVPVSFVGASSATAAIVFPAPFAAQPVIVTQVVTGAGAAVKSTVLVSVLSAAGATVRVDLTAAQTMTLNVHWVAVEAS' A
#
# COMPACT_ATOMS: atom_id res chain seq x y z
N MET A 1 -8.39 -3.85 -1.04
CA MET A 1 -7.51 -3.33 -2.11
C MET A 1 -7.56 -1.80 -2.08
N VAL A 2 -6.41 -1.11 -2.20
CA VAL A 2 -6.35 0.35 -2.37
C VAL A 2 -5.59 0.69 -3.65
N PRO A 3 -6.21 1.36 -4.64
CA PRO A 3 -5.52 1.77 -5.87
C PRO A 3 -4.61 2.98 -5.62
N VAL A 4 -3.42 2.98 -6.23
CA VAL A 4 -2.45 4.09 -6.15
C VAL A 4 -1.87 4.35 -7.53
N SER A 5 -1.87 5.61 -7.96
CA SER A 5 -1.38 6.02 -9.29
C SER A 5 -0.01 6.68 -9.21
N PHE A 6 0.84 6.39 -10.20
CA PHE A 6 2.22 6.87 -10.26
C PHE A 6 2.62 7.37 -11.64
N VAL A 7 3.53 8.35 -11.66
CA VAL A 7 4.19 8.85 -12.87
C VAL A 7 5.69 8.59 -12.76
N GLY A 8 6.23 7.70 -13.60
CA GLY A 8 7.68 7.44 -13.67
C GLY A 8 8.35 7.03 -12.35
N ALA A 9 9.55 7.55 -12.08
CA ALA A 9 10.24 7.38 -10.81
C ALA A 9 9.69 8.37 -9.76
N SER A 10 8.73 7.94 -8.95
CA SER A 10 8.03 8.80 -7.99
C SER A 10 7.54 8.04 -6.76
N SER A 11 7.00 8.78 -5.78
CA SER A 11 6.39 8.25 -4.56
C SER A 11 4.98 8.78 -4.37
N ALA A 12 4.07 7.98 -3.82
CA ALA A 12 2.72 8.40 -3.49
C ALA A 12 2.24 7.73 -2.19
N THR A 13 1.34 8.41 -1.48
CA THR A 13 0.76 7.93 -0.23
C THR A 13 -0.72 7.63 -0.39
N ALA A 14 -1.19 6.58 0.27
CA ALA A 14 -2.60 6.22 0.31
C ALA A 14 -3.03 5.84 1.74
N ALA A 15 -4.28 6.18 2.06
CA ALA A 15 -4.90 5.77 3.31
C ALA A 15 -5.63 4.43 3.13
N ILE A 16 -5.45 3.54 4.10
CA ILE A 16 -6.21 2.31 4.29
C ILE A 16 -7.13 2.55 5.49
N VAL A 17 -8.44 2.46 5.27
CA VAL A 17 -9.44 2.49 6.34
C VAL A 17 -9.92 1.06 6.56
N PHE A 18 -9.85 0.58 7.80
CA PHE A 18 -10.37 -0.74 8.12
C PHE A 18 -11.90 -0.70 8.18
N PRO A 19 -12.62 -1.68 7.59
CA PRO A 19 -14.08 -1.70 7.61
C PRO A 19 -14.67 -1.70 9.04
N ALA A 20 -13.96 -2.30 9.98
CA ALA A 20 -14.21 -2.22 11.41
C ALA A 20 -12.89 -1.93 12.13
N PRO A 21 -12.90 -1.08 13.16
CA PRO A 21 -11.70 -0.84 13.96
C PRO A 21 -11.36 -2.07 14.80
N PHE A 22 -10.06 -2.35 14.94
CA PHE A 22 -9.51 -3.36 15.83
C PHE A 22 -9.55 -2.90 17.29
N ALA A 23 -9.41 -3.82 18.24
CA ALA A 23 -9.36 -3.47 19.67
C ALA A 23 -8.03 -2.79 20.05
N ALA A 24 -6.95 -3.16 19.36
CA ALA A 24 -5.62 -2.59 19.50
C ALA A 24 -4.97 -2.37 18.12
N GLN A 25 -3.70 -1.93 18.09
CA GLN A 25 -2.95 -1.85 16.83
C GLN A 25 -2.77 -3.28 16.26
N PRO A 26 -3.27 -3.57 15.03
CA PRO A 26 -3.16 -4.90 14.44
C PRO A 26 -1.77 -5.15 13.85
N VAL A 27 -1.52 -6.38 13.39
CA VAL A 27 -0.44 -6.68 12.45
C VAL A 27 -0.98 -6.54 11.04
N ILE A 28 -0.26 -5.84 10.16
CA ILE A 28 -0.63 -5.65 8.75
C ILE A 28 0.45 -6.17 7.81
N VAL A 29 0.03 -6.89 6.78
CA VAL A 29 0.87 -7.26 5.64
C VAL A 29 0.39 -6.50 4.42
N THR A 30 1.32 -5.95 3.65
CA THR A 30 1.01 -5.22 2.41
C THR A 30 1.80 -5.79 1.24
N GLN A 31 1.22 -5.71 0.05
CA GLN A 31 1.82 -6.17 -1.18
C GLN A 31 1.47 -5.21 -2.32
N VAL A 32 2.49 -4.82 -3.08
CA VAL A 32 2.29 -4.11 -4.35
C VAL A 32 1.94 -5.13 -5.43
N VAL A 33 0.84 -4.89 -6.12
CA VAL A 33 0.37 -5.69 -7.25
C VAL A 33 0.35 -4.82 -8.50
N THR A 34 1.05 -5.27 -9.53
CA THR A 34 1.17 -4.60 -10.83
C THR A 34 0.72 -5.52 -11.95
N GLY A 35 -0.04 -4.98 -12.90
CA GLY A 35 -0.31 -5.62 -14.19
C GLY A 35 0.63 -5.12 -15.29
N ALA A 36 1.70 -4.39 -14.94
CA ALA A 36 2.58 -3.78 -15.93
C ALA A 36 3.32 -4.86 -16.74
N GLY A 37 3.26 -4.76 -18.07
CA GLY A 37 4.04 -5.60 -18.99
C GLY A 37 5.50 -5.17 -19.13
N ALA A 38 6.04 -4.37 -18.21
CA ALA A 38 7.38 -3.79 -18.27
C ALA A 38 8.09 -3.95 -16.92
N ALA A 39 9.42 -3.78 -16.89
CA ALA A 39 10.21 -3.85 -15.68
C ALA A 39 9.84 -2.71 -14.71
N VAL A 40 9.59 -3.07 -13.46
CA VAL A 40 9.20 -2.14 -12.40
C VAL A 40 10.00 -2.46 -11.14
N LYS A 41 10.46 -1.43 -10.43
CA LYS A 41 10.93 -1.57 -9.04
C LYS A 41 9.96 -0.85 -8.13
N SER A 42 9.44 -1.54 -7.13
CA SER A 42 8.47 -0.97 -6.20
C SER A 42 8.75 -1.40 -4.77
N THR A 43 8.52 -0.49 -3.83
CA THR A 43 8.52 -0.75 -2.39
C THR A 43 7.23 -0.19 -1.79
N VAL A 44 6.64 -0.91 -0.83
CA VAL A 44 5.55 -0.41 0.01
C VAL A 44 6.05 -0.30 1.45
N LEU A 45 5.80 0.86 2.06
CA LEU A 45 6.12 1.16 3.44
C LEU A 45 4.83 1.52 4.17
N VAL A 46 4.56 0.88 5.31
CA VAL A 46 3.50 1.31 6.23
C VAL A 46 4.10 2.39 7.13
N SER A 47 3.65 3.64 6.99
CA SER A 47 4.20 4.77 7.73
C SER A 47 3.43 5.07 9.02
N VAL A 48 2.14 4.77 9.06
CA VAL A 48 1.28 4.90 10.23
C VAL A 48 0.38 3.68 10.31
N LEU A 49 0.22 3.11 11.50
CA LEU A 49 -0.71 2.02 11.76
C LEU A 49 -1.45 2.30 13.07
N SER A 50 -2.78 2.19 13.04
CA SER A 50 -3.65 2.35 14.20
C SER A 50 -4.75 1.30 14.18
N ALA A 51 -5.55 1.24 15.23
CA ALA A 51 -6.73 0.38 15.29
C ALA A 51 -7.76 0.67 14.18
N ALA A 52 -7.81 1.89 13.64
CA ALA A 52 -8.82 2.30 12.64
C ALA A 52 -8.33 2.20 11.18
N GLY A 53 -7.01 2.11 10.97
CA GLY A 53 -6.45 2.13 9.63
C GLY A 53 -4.94 2.32 9.59
N ALA A 54 -4.42 2.46 8.38
CA ALA A 54 -3.00 2.63 8.11
C ALA A 54 -2.76 3.69 7.02
N THR A 55 -1.58 4.28 7.02
CA THR A 55 -1.07 5.05 5.87
C THR A 55 0.06 4.26 5.25
N VAL A 56 -0.01 4.09 3.93
CA VAL A 56 1.07 3.46 3.15
C VAL A 56 1.70 4.49 2.23
N ARG A 57 3.03 4.42 2.10
CA ARG A 57 3.79 5.06 1.04
C ARG A 57 4.26 3.97 0.09
N VAL A 58 4.06 4.19 -1.20
CA VAL A 58 4.65 3.36 -2.23
C VAL A 58 5.67 4.19 -3.00
N ASP A 59 6.88 3.65 -3.13
CA ASP A 59 7.93 4.20 -3.96
C ASP A 59 8.03 3.36 -5.22
N LEU A 60 8.08 4.03 -6.37
CA LEU A 60 8.08 3.39 -7.67
C LEU A 60 9.23 3.92 -8.52
N THR A 61 9.90 3.02 -9.24
CA THR A 61 10.71 3.35 -10.41
C THR A 61 10.18 2.59 -11.60
N ALA A 62 9.61 3.33 -12.55
CA ALA A 62 9.07 2.82 -13.80
C ALA A 62 9.39 3.78 -14.96
N ALA A 63 9.40 3.25 -16.18
CA ALA A 63 9.65 4.06 -17.38
C ALA A 63 8.43 4.88 -17.84
N GLN A 64 7.23 4.52 -17.38
CA GLN A 64 5.97 5.14 -17.77
C GLN A 64 5.02 5.29 -16.59
N THR A 65 4.05 6.19 -16.71
CA THR A 65 2.93 6.31 -15.78
C THR A 65 2.15 5.01 -15.71
N MET A 66 1.80 4.58 -14.50
CA MET A 66 1.00 3.39 -14.28
C MET A 66 0.20 3.48 -12.98
N THR A 67 -0.90 2.74 -12.94
CA THR A 67 -1.67 2.52 -11.73
C THR A 67 -1.31 1.15 -11.15
N LEU A 68 -1.09 1.12 -9.84
CA LEU A 68 -0.79 -0.06 -9.07
C LEU A 68 -1.88 -0.28 -8.03
N ASN A 69 -1.97 -1.51 -7.53
CA ASN A 69 -2.85 -1.81 -6.41
C ASN A 69 -2.00 -2.21 -5.20
N VAL A 70 -2.38 -1.70 -4.02
CA VAL A 70 -1.87 -2.22 -2.75
C VAL A 70 -2.90 -3.20 -2.20
N HIS A 71 -2.50 -4.46 -2.14
CA HIS A 71 -3.21 -5.50 -1.41
C HIS A 71 -2.75 -5.47 0.04
N TRP A 72 -3.67 -5.74 0.95
CA TRP A 72 -3.37 -5.72 2.37
C TRP A 72 -4.26 -6.72 3.11
N VAL A 73 -3.72 -7.24 4.21
CA VAL A 73 -4.45 -8.03 5.21
C VAL A 73 -4.01 -7.54 6.58
N ALA A 74 -4.96 -7.31 7.48
CA ALA A 74 -4.71 -6.94 8.86
C ALA A 74 -5.39 -7.93 9.80
N VAL A 75 -4.70 -8.33 10.87
CA VAL A 75 -5.19 -9.27 11.88
C VAL A 75 -4.85 -8.76 13.27
N GLU A 76 -5.67 -9.11 14.27
CA GLU A 76 -5.35 -8.83 15.67
C GLU A 76 -3.99 -9.43 16.04
N ALA A 77 -3.22 -8.68 16.84
CA ALA A 77 -1.99 -9.20 17.41
C ALA A 77 -2.36 -10.21 18.50
N SER A 78 -1.84 -11.44 18.38
CA SER A 78 -2.02 -12.52 19.35
C SER A 78 -1.30 -12.26 20.66
#